data_AF-T1I1D9-F1
#
_entry.id   AF-T1I1D9-F1
#
_cell.length_a   1.000
_cell.length_b   1.000
_cell.length_c   1.000
_cell.angle_alpha   90.00
_cell.angle_beta   90.00
_cell.angle_gamma   90.00
#
_symmetry.space_group_name_H-M   'P 1'
#
loop_
_entity.id
_entity.type
_entity.pdbx_description
1 polymer ?
#
loop_
_entity_poly.entity_id
_entity_poly.type
_entity_poly.pdbx_seq_one_letter_code
_entity_poly.pdbx_strand_id
1 'polypeptide(L)'
;MGDKKVDGAGSGGLHVAVYESGGGQDLVNLLLSKFDSFEQQMKDLRTEVIKIDENQKTFMISCKEEFNKIITNLIENFKVCNNDIKVLKNENEKLKELLSPYYAQLFKEVKQIQAKHRFKYVWFRNCRIFIRVTDGALIESISSFEDLQLFLEKVGDKTPQLTYSGDDIDDTGTDTTGTSISILNVLVNVAFGGKLSLFGEQLMLQNVNGSKRSFGRSFSLKPEILNGIEGSDS
;
A
#
# COMPACT_ATOMS: atom_id res chain seq x y z
N MET A 1 -17.59 50.32 -79.28
CA MET A 1 -16.10 50.27 -79.21
C MET A 1 -15.75 49.01 -78.43
N GLY A 2 -15.16 47.98 -78.98
CA GLY A 2 -14.73 47.66 -80.33
C GLY A 2 -14.40 46.17 -80.33
N ASP A 3 -14.61 45.55 -81.48
CA ASP A 3 -14.30 44.16 -81.79
C ASP A 3 -12.89 43.73 -81.36
N LYS A 4 -12.75 42.46 -81.00
CA LYS A 4 -11.77 41.60 -81.68
C LYS A 4 -12.12 40.12 -81.53
N LYS A 5 -12.79 39.66 -82.57
CA LYS A 5 -12.83 38.30 -83.07
C LYS A 5 -11.39 37.85 -83.39
N VAL A 6 -10.98 36.68 -82.92
CA VAL A 6 -9.77 35.99 -83.39
C VAL A 6 -10.23 34.66 -83.98
N ASP A 7 -10.30 34.64 -85.30
CA ASP A 7 -10.51 33.44 -86.11
C ASP A 7 -9.15 32.74 -86.30
N GLY A 8 -9.15 31.40 -86.14
CA GLY A 8 -8.31 30.50 -86.94
C GLY A 8 -6.93 30.10 -86.43
N ALA A 9 -6.82 28.83 -86.02
CA ALA A 9 -5.67 27.99 -86.37
C ALA A 9 -6.17 26.55 -86.52
N GLY A 10 -6.15 26.04 -87.75
CA GLY A 10 -6.52 24.67 -88.06
C GLY A 10 -5.59 23.67 -87.39
N SER A 11 -6.17 22.65 -86.77
CA SER A 11 -5.46 21.41 -86.47
C SER A 11 -5.93 20.39 -87.48
N GLY A 12 -5.05 20.11 -88.45
CA GLY A 12 -5.24 19.03 -89.41
C GLY A 12 -5.59 17.74 -88.69
N GLY A 13 -6.59 17.04 -89.21
CA GLY A 13 -6.91 15.69 -88.80
C GLY A 13 -5.69 14.81 -89.00
N LEU A 14 -5.06 14.42 -87.88
CA LEU A 14 -4.11 13.32 -87.87
C LEU A 14 -4.94 12.05 -88.02
N HIS A 15 -5.21 11.65 -89.26
CA HIS A 15 -5.59 10.28 -89.58
C HIS A 15 -4.40 9.39 -89.22
N VAL A 16 -4.37 8.93 -87.97
CA VAL A 16 -3.51 7.83 -87.56
C VAL A 16 -4.03 6.62 -88.34
N ALA A 17 -3.30 6.25 -89.38
CA ALA A 17 -3.49 4.98 -90.07
C ALA A 17 -3.33 3.88 -89.02
N VAL A 18 -4.47 3.30 -88.62
CA VAL A 18 -4.51 2.09 -87.81
C VAL A 18 -3.93 0.98 -88.67
N TYR A 19 -2.63 0.73 -88.51
CA TYR A 19 -2.04 -0.52 -88.91
C TYR A 19 -2.67 -1.61 -88.03
N GLU A 20 -3.51 -2.44 -88.64
CA GLU A 20 -3.97 -3.71 -88.08
C GLU A 20 -2.78 -4.65 -87.90
N SER A 21 -2.02 -4.42 -86.84
CA SER A 21 -0.97 -5.31 -86.35
C SER A 21 -1.39 -5.69 -84.93
N GLY A 22 -1.94 -6.90 -84.78
CA GLY A 22 -2.52 -7.41 -83.52
C GLY A 22 -1.61 -7.30 -82.28
N GLY A 23 -0.30 -7.12 -82.44
CA GLY A 23 0.61 -6.94 -81.30
C GLY A 23 0.53 -5.59 -80.57
N GLY A 24 0.00 -4.53 -81.21
CA GLY A 24 -0.10 -3.20 -80.57
C GLY A 24 -1.27 -3.09 -79.59
N GLN A 25 -2.39 -3.72 -79.90
CA GLN A 25 -3.59 -3.71 -79.07
C GLN A 25 -3.38 -4.48 -77.76
N ASP A 26 -2.61 -5.57 -77.80
CA ASP A 26 -2.25 -6.36 -76.61
C ASP A 26 -1.43 -5.55 -75.60
N LEU A 27 -0.50 -4.71 -76.08
CA LEU A 27 0.29 -3.83 -75.22
C LEU A 27 -0.59 -2.78 -74.53
N VAL A 28 -1.54 -2.20 -75.26
CA VAL A 28 -2.49 -1.20 -74.70
C VAL A 28 -3.36 -1.84 -73.63
N ASN A 29 -3.92 -3.03 -73.90
CA ASN A 29 -4.75 -3.76 -72.93
C ASN A 29 -3.95 -4.15 -71.66
N LEU A 30 -2.68 -4.55 -71.84
CA LEU A 30 -1.79 -4.85 -70.71
C LEU A 30 -1.52 -3.60 -69.86
N LEU A 31 -1.28 -2.46 -70.50
CA LEU A 31 -1.05 -1.19 -69.79
C LEU A 31 -2.30 -0.77 -69.00
N LEU A 32 -3.49 -0.85 -69.61
CA LEU A 32 -4.74 -0.55 -68.92
C LEU A 32 -4.95 -1.46 -67.70
N SER A 33 -4.75 -2.76 -67.86
CA SER A 33 -4.84 -3.71 -66.75
C SER A 33 -3.84 -3.41 -65.62
N LYS A 34 -2.62 -2.96 -65.95
CA LYS A 34 -1.64 -2.52 -64.94
C LYS A 34 -2.08 -1.23 -64.24
N PHE A 35 -2.66 -0.27 -64.95
CA PHE A 35 -3.21 0.94 -64.35
C PHE A 35 -4.37 0.62 -63.40
N ASP A 36 -5.31 -0.23 -63.81
CA ASP A 36 -6.42 -0.67 -62.95
C ASP A 36 -5.89 -1.39 -61.70
N SER A 37 -4.90 -2.27 -61.88
CA SER A 37 -4.26 -2.96 -60.76
C SER A 37 -3.57 -1.99 -59.79
N PHE A 38 -2.90 -0.95 -60.30
CA PHE A 38 -2.29 0.06 -59.44
C PHE A 38 -3.33 0.93 -58.74
N GLU A 39 -4.41 1.28 -59.43
CA GLU A 39 -5.52 2.02 -58.82
C GLU A 39 -6.12 1.24 -57.65
N GLN A 40 -6.31 -0.08 -57.82
CA GLN A 40 -6.80 -0.93 -56.75
C GLN A 40 -5.84 -0.99 -55.57
N GLN A 41 -4.53 -1.18 -55.81
CA GLN A 41 -3.52 -1.16 -54.74
C GLN A 41 -3.52 0.16 -53.97
N MET A 42 -3.66 1.30 -54.66
CA MET A 42 -3.74 2.62 -54.02
C MET A 42 -5.00 2.77 -53.16
N LYS A 43 -6.14 2.23 -53.59
CA LYS A 43 -7.37 2.20 -52.78
C LYS A 43 -7.20 1.34 -51.53
N ASP A 44 -6.62 0.15 -51.68
CA ASP A 44 -6.40 -0.77 -50.57
C ASP A 44 -5.45 -0.16 -49.53
N LEU A 45 -4.32 0.42 -49.98
CA LEU A 45 -3.38 1.15 -49.12
C LEU A 45 -4.07 2.30 -48.36
N ARG A 46 -4.95 3.05 -49.03
CA ARG A 46 -5.69 4.15 -48.39
C ARG A 46 -6.60 3.64 -47.28
N THR A 47 -7.27 2.52 -47.51
CA THR A 47 -8.12 1.89 -46.49
C THR A 47 -7.31 1.35 -45.31
N GLU A 48 -6.13 0.77 -45.55
CA GLU A 48 -5.23 0.33 -44.48
C GLU A 48 -4.73 1.51 -43.63
N VAL A 49 -4.34 2.62 -44.25
CA VAL A 49 -3.92 3.83 -43.54
C VAL A 49 -5.04 4.37 -42.64
N ILE A 50 -6.29 4.40 -43.12
CA ILE A 50 -7.44 4.82 -42.32
C ILE A 50 -7.65 3.90 -41.12
N LYS A 51 -7.59 2.58 -41.32
CA LYS A 51 -7.72 1.60 -40.22
C LYS A 51 -6.61 1.75 -39.17
N ILE A 52 -5.38 1.99 -39.59
CA ILE A 52 -4.25 2.21 -38.69
C ILE A 52 -4.48 3.46 -37.84
N ASP A 53 -4.94 4.56 -38.44
CA ASP A 53 -5.24 5.80 -37.73
C ASP A 53 -6.37 5.62 -36.70
N GLU A 54 -7.45 4.92 -37.06
CA GLU A 54 -8.55 4.61 -36.14
C GLU A 54 -8.11 3.72 -34.97
N ASN A 55 -7.30 2.69 -35.25
CA ASN A 55 -6.76 1.80 -34.22
C ASN A 55 -5.84 2.55 -33.25
N GLN A 56 -4.97 3.42 -33.76
CA GLN A 56 -4.09 4.25 -32.92
C GLN A 56 -4.89 5.20 -32.04
N LYS A 57 -5.94 5.86 -32.56
CA LYS A 57 -6.84 6.71 -31.77
C LYS A 57 -7.53 5.92 -30.66
N THR A 58 -8.02 4.73 -30.97
CA THR A 58 -8.73 3.87 -30.02
C THR A 58 -7.80 3.41 -28.90
N PHE A 59 -6.58 2.98 -29.25
CA PHE A 59 -5.55 2.62 -28.29
C PHE A 59 -5.19 3.80 -27.35
N MET A 60 -4.98 5.00 -27.92
CA MET A 60 -4.64 6.18 -27.12
C MET A 60 -5.75 6.57 -26.14
N ILE A 61 -7.02 6.44 -26.54
CA ILE A 61 -8.17 6.68 -25.66
C ILE A 61 -8.18 5.66 -24.51
N SER A 62 -8.04 4.37 -24.84
CA SER A 62 -8.01 3.29 -23.84
C SER A 62 -6.87 3.46 -22.83
N CYS A 63 -5.65 3.77 -23.28
CA CYS A 63 -4.53 4.05 -22.38
C CYS A 63 -4.82 5.24 -21.46
N LYS A 64 -5.39 6.32 -21.99
CA LYS A 64 -5.73 7.50 -21.19
C LYS A 64 -6.74 7.16 -20.09
N GLU A 65 -7.73 6.32 -20.38
CA GLU A 65 -8.71 5.87 -19.39
C GLU A 65 -8.07 5.01 -18.30
N GLU A 66 -7.19 4.07 -18.66
CA GLU A 66 -6.47 3.24 -17.69
C GLU A 66 -5.57 4.07 -16.78
N PHE A 67 -4.81 5.02 -17.34
CA PHE A 67 -3.99 5.94 -16.54
C PHE A 67 -4.84 6.75 -15.55
N ASN A 68 -5.99 7.26 -15.99
CA ASN A 68 -6.88 8.01 -15.10
C ASN A 68 -7.44 7.13 -13.97
N LYS A 69 -7.80 5.88 -14.24
CA LYS A 69 -8.22 4.92 -13.21
C LYS A 69 -7.11 4.69 -12.18
N ILE A 70 -5.88 4.48 -12.65
CA ILE A 70 -4.71 4.29 -11.77
C ILE A 70 -4.48 5.53 -10.90
N ILE A 71 -4.53 6.73 -11.48
CA ILE A 71 -4.35 7.99 -10.75
C ILE A 71 -5.41 8.14 -9.66
N THR A 72 -6.69 7.91 -9.96
CA THR A 72 -7.78 7.99 -8.99
C THR A 72 -7.57 7.01 -7.83
N ASN A 73 -7.24 5.76 -8.15
CA ASN A 73 -6.99 4.73 -7.13
C ASN A 73 -5.81 5.12 -6.22
N LEU A 74 -4.73 5.66 -6.78
CA LEU A 74 -3.59 6.14 -6.00
C LEU A 74 -3.99 7.27 -5.05
N ILE A 75 -4.76 8.25 -5.53
CA ILE A 75 -5.24 9.37 -4.71
C ILE A 75 -6.09 8.87 -3.54
N GLU A 76 -6.99 7.93 -3.77
CA GLU A 76 -7.84 7.35 -2.72
C GLU A 76 -7.00 6.60 -1.68
N ASN A 77 -6.05 5.77 -2.12
CA ASN A 77 -5.14 5.04 -1.22
C ASN A 77 -4.29 6.00 -0.37
N PHE A 78 -3.80 7.10 -0.95
CA PHE A 78 -3.05 8.11 -0.19
C PHE A 78 -3.91 8.81 0.86
N LYS A 79 -5.20 9.05 0.59
CA LYS A 79 -6.13 9.62 1.58
C LYS A 79 -6.35 8.68 2.76
N VAL A 80 -6.56 7.39 2.49
CA VAL A 80 -6.72 6.36 3.54
C VAL A 80 -5.46 6.28 4.40
N CYS A 81 -4.29 6.13 3.78
CA CYS A 81 -3.01 6.07 4.50
C CYS A 81 -2.76 7.32 5.37
N ASN A 82 -3.09 8.51 4.86
CA ASN A 82 -2.93 9.74 5.62
C ASN A 82 -3.85 9.79 6.85
N ASN A 83 -5.07 9.25 6.75
CA ASN A 83 -5.97 9.14 7.90
C ASN A 83 -5.44 8.15 8.93
N ASP A 84 -4.92 6.98 8.50
CA ASP A 84 -4.33 5.99 9.39
C ASP A 84 -3.14 6.58 10.16
N ILE A 85 -2.28 7.35 9.48
CA ILE A 85 -1.15 8.05 10.11
C ILE A 85 -1.65 9.03 11.19
N LYS A 86 -2.77 9.72 10.97
CA LYS A 86 -3.34 10.64 11.96
C LYS A 86 -3.87 9.87 13.18
N VAL A 87 -4.58 8.77 12.95
CA VAL A 87 -5.10 7.91 14.03
C VAL A 87 -3.95 7.38 14.88
N LEU A 88 -2.93 6.77 14.25
CA LEU A 88 -1.76 6.23 14.94
C LEU A 88 -0.99 7.30 15.73
N LYS A 89 -0.89 8.52 15.22
CA LYS A 89 -0.28 9.63 15.97
C LYS A 89 -1.07 9.95 17.23
N ASN A 90 -2.40 10.04 17.14
CA ASN A 90 -3.25 10.31 18.27
C ASN A 90 -3.18 9.20 19.33
N GLU A 91 -3.22 7.94 18.90
CA GLU A 91 -3.06 6.78 19.80
C GLU A 91 -1.68 6.77 20.48
N ASN A 92 -0.62 7.09 19.76
CA ASN A 92 0.72 7.18 20.32
C ASN A 92 0.83 8.31 21.36
N GLU A 93 0.19 9.47 21.13
CA GLU A 93 0.13 10.53 22.13
C GLU A 93 -0.65 10.09 23.38
N LYS A 94 -1.81 9.42 23.22
CA LYS A 94 -2.55 8.85 24.35
C LYS A 94 -1.74 7.82 25.13
N LEU A 95 -0.99 6.96 24.45
CA LEU A 95 -0.12 5.97 25.09
C LEU A 95 1.00 6.65 25.88
N LYS A 96 1.62 7.72 25.35
CA LYS A 96 2.60 8.51 26.09
C LYS A 96 1.99 9.16 27.33
N GLU A 97 0.77 9.67 27.21
CA GLU A 97 0.02 10.26 28.32
C GLU A 97 -0.26 9.22 29.41
N LEU A 98 -0.74 8.03 29.07
CA LEU A 98 -1.00 6.94 30.03
C LEU A 98 0.27 6.36 30.67
N LEU A 99 1.34 6.25 29.90
CA LEU A 99 2.62 5.76 30.40
C LEU A 99 3.29 6.78 31.33
N SER A 100 3.00 8.08 31.19
CA SER A 100 3.61 9.14 32.01
C SER A 100 3.30 8.99 33.51
N PRO A 101 2.04 8.82 33.97
CA PRO A 101 1.72 8.52 35.37
C PRO A 101 2.39 7.25 35.88
N TYR A 102 2.33 6.15 35.11
CA TYR A 102 2.97 4.89 35.50
C TYR A 102 4.47 5.06 35.75
N TYR A 103 5.18 5.69 34.81
CA TYR A 103 6.61 5.92 34.95
C TYR A 103 6.94 6.98 36.00
N ALA A 104 6.06 7.96 36.25
CA ALA A 104 6.22 8.91 37.34
C ALA A 104 6.14 8.21 38.70
N GLN A 105 5.19 7.28 38.87
CA GLN A 105 5.06 6.48 40.09
C GLN A 105 6.26 5.55 40.27
N LEU A 106 6.65 4.82 39.22
CA LEU A 106 7.84 3.98 39.25
C LEU A 106 9.10 4.79 39.59
N PHE A 107 9.27 5.99 39.02
CA PHE A 107 10.39 6.87 39.32
C PHE A 107 10.37 7.38 40.76
N LYS A 108 9.19 7.69 41.30
CA LYS A 108 9.00 8.06 42.72
C LYS A 108 9.45 6.93 43.64
N GLU A 109 9.07 5.69 43.36
CA GLU A 109 9.50 4.52 44.13
C GLU A 109 11.01 4.30 44.04
N VAL A 110 11.59 4.33 42.83
CA VAL A 110 13.05 4.23 42.65
C VAL A 110 13.78 5.33 43.41
N LYS A 111 13.24 6.55 43.47
CA LYS A 111 13.83 7.66 44.24
C LYS A 111 13.74 7.47 45.75
N GLN A 112 12.62 6.93 46.27
CA GLN A 112 12.50 6.58 47.69
C GLN A 112 13.52 5.51 48.07
N ILE A 113 13.70 4.51 47.21
CA ILE A 113 14.71 3.47 47.37
C ILE A 113 16.11 4.08 47.28
N GLN A 114 16.38 4.98 46.33
CA GLN A 114 17.66 5.70 46.28
C GLN A 114 17.97 6.46 47.59
N ALA A 115 16.97 7.00 48.27
CA ALA A 115 17.18 7.67 49.56
C ALA A 115 17.49 6.70 50.71
N LYS A 116 16.94 5.48 50.66
CA LYS A 116 17.15 4.41 51.66
C LYS A 116 18.42 3.59 51.40
N HIS A 117 18.80 3.42 50.13
CA HIS A 117 19.87 2.56 49.64
C HIS A 117 21.06 3.37 49.09
N ARG A 118 22.18 2.72 48.78
CA ARG A 118 23.40 3.38 48.26
C ARG A 118 23.42 3.56 46.73
N PHE A 119 22.33 3.97 46.10
CA PHE A 119 22.37 4.27 44.66
C PHE A 119 22.94 5.65 44.41
N LYS A 120 24.08 5.73 43.71
CA LYS A 120 24.71 7.01 43.43
C LYS A 120 23.97 7.82 42.37
N TYR A 121 23.51 7.20 41.29
CA TYR A 121 22.86 7.89 40.18
C TYR A 121 21.56 7.22 39.75
N VAL A 122 20.51 8.04 39.57
CA VAL A 122 19.20 7.65 39.03
C VAL A 122 18.72 8.75 38.10
N TRP A 123 18.39 8.40 36.86
CA TRP A 123 17.83 9.33 35.89
C TRP A 123 16.78 8.65 35.00
N PHE A 124 15.91 9.45 34.38
CA PHE A 124 14.83 8.98 33.53
C PHE A 124 15.06 9.43 32.08
N ARG A 125 14.90 8.51 31.12
CA ARG A 125 15.00 8.80 29.68
C ARG A 125 14.24 7.77 28.85
N ASN A 126 13.56 8.19 27.79
CA ASN A 126 12.85 7.30 26.86
C ASN A 126 11.91 6.30 27.57
N CYS A 127 11.12 6.77 28.53
CA CYS A 127 10.20 5.92 29.31
C CYS A 127 10.92 4.77 30.04
N ARG A 128 12.18 4.95 30.43
CA ARG A 128 12.95 4.00 31.21
C ARG A 128 13.75 4.72 32.29
N ILE A 129 13.89 4.06 33.42
CA ILE A 129 14.69 4.56 34.53
C ILE A 129 16.04 3.87 34.47
N PHE A 130 17.11 4.63 34.61
CA PHE A 130 18.47 4.11 34.61
C PHE A 130 19.06 4.32 35.98
N ILE A 131 19.67 3.26 36.52
CA ILE A 131 20.25 3.22 37.85
C ILE A 131 21.72 2.83 37.74
N ARG A 132 22.57 3.53 38.48
CA ARG A 132 23.97 3.15 38.69
C ARG A 132 24.30 3.21 40.18
N VAL A 133 24.77 2.08 40.71
CA VAL A 133 25.05 1.90 42.14
C VAL A 133 26.29 2.69 42.56
N THR A 134 27.42 2.50 41.87
CA THR A 134 28.71 3.16 42.15
C THR A 134 29.39 3.69 40.89
N ASP A 135 30.42 4.52 41.04
CA ASP A 135 31.24 4.95 39.91
C ASP A 135 31.93 3.73 39.29
N GLY A 136 31.76 3.55 37.98
CA GLY A 136 32.31 2.41 37.24
C GLY A 136 31.43 1.17 37.20
N ALA A 137 30.32 1.12 37.95
CA ALA A 137 29.34 0.05 37.82
C ALA A 137 28.56 0.13 36.50
N LEU A 138 28.07 -1.04 36.05
CA LEU A 138 27.15 -1.16 34.93
C LEU A 138 25.87 -0.36 35.21
N ILE A 139 25.32 0.22 34.15
CA ILE A 139 24.05 0.94 34.20
C ILE A 139 22.95 -0.08 33.94
N GLU A 140 22.04 -0.21 34.89
CA GLU A 140 20.87 -1.08 34.78
C GLU A 140 19.66 -0.25 34.38
N SER A 141 18.82 -0.80 33.49
CA SER A 141 17.58 -0.16 33.08
C SER A 141 16.38 -0.83 33.72
N ILE A 142 15.55 -0.04 34.40
CA ILE A 142 14.30 -0.47 35.03
C ILE A 142 13.15 0.05 34.17
N SER A 143 12.35 -0.88 33.64
CA SER A 143 11.19 -0.56 32.80
C SER A 143 9.86 -0.90 33.49
N SER A 144 9.89 -1.69 34.57
CA SER A 144 8.72 -2.07 35.36
C SER A 144 9.03 -2.22 36.85
N PHE A 145 8.00 -2.46 37.68
CA PHE A 145 8.17 -2.75 39.10
C PHE A 145 8.84 -4.11 39.35
N GLU A 146 8.61 -5.09 38.48
CA GLU A 146 9.26 -6.40 38.54
C GLU A 146 10.76 -6.29 38.28
N ASP A 147 11.17 -5.50 37.29
CA ASP A 147 12.59 -5.19 37.03
C ASP A 147 13.24 -4.58 38.28
N LEU A 148 12.52 -3.68 38.95
CA LEU A 148 12.99 -3.04 40.17
C LEU A 148 13.18 -4.06 41.30
N GLN A 149 12.24 -4.98 41.49
CA GLN A 149 12.34 -6.04 42.49
C GLN A 149 13.53 -6.97 42.21
N LEU A 150 13.66 -7.45 40.98
CA LEU A 150 14.78 -8.30 40.56
C LEU A 150 16.14 -7.61 40.77
N PHE A 151 16.20 -6.29 40.50
CA PHE A 151 17.39 -5.50 40.75
C PHE A 151 17.71 -5.43 42.26
N LEU A 152 16.72 -5.19 43.11
CA LEU A 152 16.91 -5.15 44.56
C LEU A 152 17.39 -6.49 45.13
N GLU A 153 16.84 -7.60 44.65
CA GLU A 153 17.27 -8.95 45.04
C GLU A 153 18.74 -9.19 44.69
N LYS A 154 19.19 -8.76 43.50
CA LYS A 154 20.60 -8.87 43.08
C LYS A 154 21.55 -8.05 43.95
N VAL A 155 21.11 -6.88 44.41
CA VAL A 155 21.91 -5.99 45.25
C VAL A 155 21.97 -6.48 46.71
N GLY A 156 21.19 -7.52 47.05
CA GLY A 156 21.23 -8.19 48.36
C GLY A 156 20.36 -7.51 49.43
N ASP A 157 19.51 -6.55 49.04
CA ASP A 157 18.60 -5.87 49.96
C ASP A 157 17.28 -6.63 50.07
N LYS A 158 17.10 -7.36 51.16
CA LYS A 158 15.82 -7.95 51.54
C LYS A 158 15.03 -6.94 52.38
N THR A 159 14.29 -6.05 51.72
CA THR A 159 13.33 -5.14 52.39
C THR A 159 11.94 -5.22 51.71
N PRO A 160 10.87 -4.94 52.47
CA PRO A 160 9.57 -5.62 52.38
C PRO A 160 8.81 -5.32 51.09
N GLN A 161 7.90 -6.25 50.76
CA GLN A 161 7.06 -6.22 49.57
C GLN A 161 6.54 -4.83 49.25
N LEU A 162 6.71 -4.42 47.99
CA LEU A 162 6.05 -3.25 47.40
C LEU A 162 4.54 -3.45 47.53
N THR A 163 3.93 -2.92 48.58
CA THR A 163 2.48 -2.77 48.66
C THR A 163 2.08 -1.60 47.78
N TYR A 164 1.63 -1.93 46.56
CA TYR A 164 0.95 -1.00 45.68
C TYR A 164 -0.23 -0.39 46.44
N SER A 165 -0.09 0.84 46.92
CA SER A 165 -1.18 1.61 47.52
C SER A 165 -1.97 2.21 46.35
N GLY A 166 -3.00 1.51 45.90
CA GLY A 166 -3.80 1.86 44.72
C GLY A 166 -4.78 3.02 44.92
N ASP A 167 -4.59 3.86 45.95
CA ASP A 167 -5.62 4.79 46.42
C ASP A 167 -5.69 6.14 45.69
N ASP A 168 -4.86 6.39 44.67
CA ASP A 168 -4.87 7.64 43.90
C ASP A 168 -4.93 7.39 42.38
N ILE A 169 -5.89 6.60 41.91
CA ILE A 169 -6.27 6.54 40.49
C ILE A 169 -7.69 7.11 40.36
N ASP A 170 -7.78 8.34 39.86
CA ASP A 170 -9.03 8.89 39.33
C ASP A 170 -9.46 8.04 38.12
N ASP A 171 -10.48 7.23 38.36
CA ASP A 171 -11.16 6.39 37.39
C ASP A 171 -11.86 7.26 36.34
N THR A 172 -11.35 7.25 35.12
CA THR A 172 -12.10 7.66 33.92
C THR A 172 -11.99 6.59 32.85
N GLY A 173 -12.54 5.41 33.17
CA GLY A 173 -12.75 4.34 32.19
C GLY A 173 -13.59 4.79 31.00
N THR A 174 -13.12 4.52 29.79
CA THR A 174 -13.98 4.41 28.61
C THR A 174 -13.61 3.18 27.81
N ASP A 175 -14.56 2.27 27.71
CA ASP A 175 -14.53 1.02 26.96
C ASP A 175 -14.18 1.26 25.48
N THR A 176 -13.34 0.40 24.90
CA THR A 176 -13.53 0.00 23.49
C THR A 176 -13.06 -1.43 23.26
N THR A 177 -14.00 -2.24 22.83
CA THR A 177 -13.89 -3.65 22.46
C THR A 177 -13.43 -3.81 21.01
N GLY A 178 -12.52 -4.76 20.79
CA GLY A 178 -12.46 -5.65 19.63
C GLY A 178 -12.18 -5.07 18.23
N THR A 179 -10.93 -5.07 17.78
CA THR A 179 -10.61 -4.92 16.33
C THR A 179 -9.33 -5.68 15.90
N SER A 180 -9.01 -6.82 16.50
CA SER A 180 -7.70 -7.47 16.26
C SER A 180 -7.60 -8.41 15.06
N ILE A 181 -8.69 -8.68 14.31
CA ILE A 181 -8.66 -9.69 13.22
C ILE A 181 -8.64 -9.06 11.81
N SER A 182 -9.14 -7.83 11.66
CA SER A 182 -9.23 -7.12 10.37
C SER A 182 -7.86 -6.70 9.81
N ILE A 183 -6.91 -6.42 10.71
CA ILE A 183 -5.60 -5.80 10.40
C ILE A 183 -4.67 -6.75 9.64
N LEU A 184 -4.73 -8.06 9.95
CA LEU A 184 -3.86 -9.07 9.30
C LEU A 184 -4.28 -9.39 7.86
N ASN A 185 -5.57 -9.27 7.52
CA ASN A 185 -6.05 -9.54 6.16
C ASN A 185 -5.65 -8.46 5.14
N VAL A 186 -5.44 -7.22 5.58
CA VAL A 186 -5.03 -6.11 4.70
C VAL A 186 -3.54 -6.19 4.37
N LEU A 187 -2.70 -6.46 5.38
CA LEU A 187 -1.24 -6.56 5.22
C LEU A 187 -0.80 -7.66 4.22
N VAL A 188 -1.50 -8.79 4.17
CA VAL A 188 -1.11 -9.90 3.29
C VAL A 188 -1.57 -9.71 1.83
N ASN A 189 -2.71 -9.04 1.62
CA ASN A 189 -3.14 -8.66 0.26
C ASN A 189 -2.16 -7.66 -0.37
N VAL A 190 -1.64 -6.71 0.40
CA VAL A 190 -0.71 -5.67 -0.07
C VAL A 190 0.69 -6.24 -0.39
N ALA A 191 1.16 -7.24 0.36
CA ALA A 191 2.53 -7.74 0.21
C ALA A 191 2.70 -8.89 -0.80
N PHE A 192 1.69 -9.75 -0.98
CA PHE A 192 1.87 -11.00 -1.76
C PHE A 192 0.77 -11.28 -2.80
N GLY A 193 -0.23 -10.40 -2.93
CA GLY A 193 -1.35 -10.59 -3.85
C GLY A 193 -2.15 -11.86 -3.58
N GLY A 194 -2.16 -12.38 -2.35
CA GLY A 194 -2.81 -13.65 -1.98
C GLY A 194 -3.87 -13.47 -0.91
N LYS A 195 -4.85 -14.38 -0.89
CA LYS A 195 -5.92 -14.40 0.12
C LYS A 195 -5.51 -15.26 1.30
N LEU A 196 -5.62 -14.71 2.51
CA LEU A 196 -5.50 -15.47 3.76
C LEU A 196 -6.83 -16.11 4.11
N SER A 197 -6.82 -17.37 4.48
CA SER A 197 -7.99 -18.05 5.04
C SER A 197 -7.60 -18.89 6.25
N LEU A 198 -8.44 -18.82 7.28
CA LEU A 198 -8.31 -19.63 8.49
C LEU A 198 -9.17 -20.87 8.31
N PHE A 199 -8.58 -22.06 8.41
CA PHE A 199 -9.30 -23.33 8.39
C PHE A 199 -8.90 -24.12 9.65
N GLY A 200 -9.81 -24.18 10.63
CA GLY A 200 -9.49 -24.72 11.96
C GLY A 200 -8.40 -23.88 12.66
N GLU A 201 -7.39 -24.56 13.22
CA GLU A 201 -6.21 -23.93 13.85
C GLU A 201 -5.04 -23.66 12.89
N GLN A 202 -5.25 -23.80 11.57
CA GLN A 202 -4.20 -23.58 10.57
C GLN A 202 -4.48 -22.35 9.71
N LEU A 203 -3.42 -21.53 9.59
CA LEU A 203 -3.34 -20.42 8.65
C LEU A 203 -2.92 -20.93 7.27
N MET A 204 -3.79 -20.73 6.29
CA MET A 204 -3.56 -21.12 4.90
C MET A 204 -3.38 -19.89 4.02
N LEU A 205 -2.32 -19.91 3.21
CA LEU A 205 -2.00 -18.88 2.23
C LEU A 205 -2.22 -19.44 0.83
N GLN A 206 -3.09 -18.79 0.06
CA GLN A 206 -3.38 -19.16 -1.31
C GLN A 206 -3.05 -17.98 -2.25
N ASN A 207 -2.07 -18.22 -3.13
CA ASN A 207 -1.69 -17.26 -4.17
C ASN A 207 -2.69 -17.34 -5.36
N VAL A 208 -2.81 -16.26 -6.13
CA VAL A 208 -3.59 -16.12 -7.37
C VAL A 208 -3.35 -17.26 -8.37
N ASN A 209 -2.16 -17.86 -8.38
CA ASN A 209 -1.82 -19.01 -9.25
C ASN A 209 -2.27 -20.38 -8.69
N GLY A 210 -3.07 -20.41 -7.62
CA GLY A 210 -3.68 -21.63 -7.06
C GLY A 210 -2.78 -22.49 -6.16
N SER A 211 -1.49 -22.17 -6.05
CA SER A 211 -0.55 -22.90 -5.18
C SER A 211 -0.82 -22.58 -3.70
N LYS A 212 -1.02 -23.61 -2.88
CA LYS A 212 -1.29 -23.50 -1.43
C LYS A 212 -0.02 -23.78 -0.62
N ARG A 213 0.26 -22.95 0.38
CA ARG A 213 1.28 -23.23 1.41
C ARG A 213 0.64 -23.14 2.80
N SER A 214 0.86 -24.16 3.62
CA SER A 214 0.46 -24.17 5.02
C SER A 214 1.61 -23.64 5.89
N PHE A 215 1.28 -22.82 6.87
CA PHE A 215 2.22 -22.45 7.93
C PHE A 215 1.95 -23.32 9.16
N GLY A 216 3.01 -23.93 9.69
CA GLY A 216 2.93 -24.89 10.79
C GLY A 216 2.37 -24.31 12.09
N ARG A 217 1.72 -25.17 12.87
CA ARG A 217 1.06 -24.90 14.16
C ARG A 217 2.05 -24.40 15.21
N SER A 218 2.14 -23.09 15.47
CA SER A 218 2.54 -22.58 16.80
C SER A 218 2.34 -21.06 16.92
N PHE A 219 1.08 -20.64 17.08
CA PHE A 219 0.78 -19.43 17.84
C PHE A 219 -0.14 -19.88 18.99
N SER A 220 0.44 -20.06 20.18
CA SER A 220 -0.34 -20.33 21.40
C SER A 220 -0.66 -18.99 22.05
N LEU A 221 -1.89 -18.52 21.86
CA LEU A 221 -2.46 -17.47 22.69
C LEU A 221 -2.93 -18.14 24.00
N LYS A 222 -2.30 -17.79 25.13
CA LYS A 222 -2.75 -18.25 26.45
C LYS A 222 -4.06 -17.53 26.83
N PRO A 223 -5.10 -18.24 27.30
CA PRO A 223 -6.33 -17.64 27.78
C PRO A 223 -6.42 -17.70 29.31
N GLU A 224 -6.17 -16.59 30.01
CA GLU A 224 -6.60 -16.36 31.40
C GLU A 224 -6.94 -14.86 31.42
N ILE A 225 -8.19 -14.43 31.58
CA ILE A 225 -8.96 -14.36 32.83
C ILE A 225 -10.45 -14.46 32.48
N LEU A 226 -11.15 -15.45 33.03
CA LEU A 226 -12.61 -15.58 32.99
C LEU A 226 -13.03 -16.07 34.38
N ASN A 227 -13.48 -15.14 35.22
CA ASN A 227 -14.17 -15.32 36.51
C ASN A 227 -14.66 -13.92 36.92
N GLY A 228 -15.92 -13.63 37.19
CA GLY A 228 -17.13 -14.43 37.16
C GLY A 228 -18.35 -13.49 37.17
N ILE A 229 -19.47 -13.98 36.66
CA ILE A 229 -20.80 -13.42 36.96
C ILE A 229 -21.59 -14.60 37.52
N GLU A 230 -21.66 -14.68 38.85
CA GLU A 230 -22.71 -15.40 39.55
C GLU A 230 -23.88 -14.44 39.74
N GLY A 231 -25.08 -14.89 39.32
CA GLY A 231 -26.39 -14.54 39.90
C GLY A 231 -26.86 -13.08 39.80
N SER A 232 -28.12 -12.76 39.61
CA SER A 232 -29.32 -13.57 39.83
C SER A 232 -30.51 -12.85 39.22
N ASP A 233 -31.40 -13.64 38.62
CA ASP A 233 -32.76 -13.27 38.23
C ASP A 233 -33.52 -12.51 39.34
N SER A 234 -34.23 -11.45 38.95
CA SER A 234 -35.65 -11.12 39.26
C SER A 234 -35.97 -9.67 38.90
#